data_AF-A0A925ZU12-F1
#
_entry.id   AF-A0A925ZU12-F1
#
_cell.length_a   1.000
_cell.length_b   1.000
_cell.length_c   1.000
_cell.angle_alpha   90.00
_cell.angle_beta   90.00
_cell.angle_gamma   90.00
#
_symmetry.space_group_name_H-M   'P 1'
#
loop_
_entity.id
_entity.type
_entity.pdbx_description
1 polymer ?
#
loop_
_entity_poly.entity_id
_entity_poly.type
_entity_poly.pdbx_seq_one_letter_code
_entity_poly.pdbx_strand_id
1 'polypeptide(L)'
;APAIISRLMVLLADGDFYVREAAARALGQLGPSAATPTVFGALARAMEDTDPNVHEAAMEALVQLRALRHQPHEQVVLARTPVTA
;
A
#
# COMPACT_ATOMS: atom_id res chain seq x y z
N ALA A 1 -10.36 5.60 5.05
CA ALA A 1 -10.62 6.92 4.46
C ALA A 1 -10.12 6.96 3.01
N PRO A 2 -10.95 6.61 2.02
CA PRO A 2 -10.53 6.47 0.63
C PRO A 2 -10.02 7.80 0.02
N ALA A 3 -10.64 8.92 0.39
CA ALA A 3 -10.26 10.25 -0.10
C ALA A 3 -8.82 10.64 0.26
N ILE A 4 -8.32 10.22 1.42
CA ILE A 4 -6.93 10.51 1.84
C ILE A 4 -5.96 9.71 0.98
N ILE A 5 -6.23 8.43 0.73
CA ILE A 5 -5.40 7.57 -0.13
C ILE A 5 -5.32 8.16 -1.54
N SER A 6 -6.44 8.56 -2.12
CA SER A 6 -6.47 9.19 -3.45
C SER A 6 -5.65 10.48 -3.49
N ARG A 7 -5.71 11.31 -2.44
CA ARG A 7 -4.90 12.54 -2.36
C ARG A 7 -3.41 12.25 -2.26
N LEU A 8 -3.01 11.31 -1.41
CA LEU A 8 -1.61 10.91 -1.29
C LEU A 8 -1.06 10.34 -2.60
N MET A 9 -1.87 9.57 -3.34
CA MET A 9 -1.48 9.08 -4.67
C MET A 9 -1.23 10.22 -5.67
N VAL A 10 -1.98 11.32 -5.61
CA VAL A 10 -1.73 12.50 -6.46
C VAL A 10 -0.41 13.17 -6.07
N LEU A 11 -0.11 13.26 -4.77
CA LEU A 11 1.12 13.87 -4.26
C LEU A 11 2.39 13.08 -4.59
N LEU A 12 2.30 11.82 -5.00
CA LEU A 12 3.44 11.07 -5.54
C LEU A 12 3.98 11.65 -6.86
N ALA A 13 3.29 12.59 -7.49
CA ALA A 13 3.73 13.29 -8.69
C ALA A 13 3.99 14.78 -8.45
N ASP A 14 4.10 15.21 -7.19
CA ASP A 14 4.38 16.60 -6.85
C ASP A 14 5.78 17.05 -7.34
N GLY A 15 5.92 18.33 -7.66
CA GLY A 15 7.19 18.89 -8.11
C GLY A 15 8.26 18.88 -7.01
N ASP A 16 7.87 18.97 -5.75
CA ASP A 16 8.77 18.91 -4.61
C ASP A 16 9.02 17.46 -4.17
N PHE A 17 10.29 17.05 -4.13
CA PHE A 17 10.66 15.69 -3.73
C PHE A 17 10.32 15.39 -2.27
N TYR A 18 10.33 16.40 -1.38
CA TYR A 18 9.92 16.20 0.01
C TYR A 18 8.44 15.84 0.11
N VAL A 19 7.60 16.40 -0.76
CA VAL A 19 6.16 16.09 -0.81
C VAL A 19 5.94 14.67 -1.33
N ARG A 20 6.67 14.28 -2.39
CA ARG A 20 6.60 12.91 -2.93
C ARG A 20 7.06 11.86 -1.92
N GLU A 21 8.17 12.12 -1.23
CA GLU A 21 8.70 11.25 -0.16
C GLU A 21 7.66 11.08 0.95
N ALA A 22 7.13 12.20 1.47
CA ALA A 22 6.13 12.18 2.53
C ALA A 22 4.86 11.42 2.12
N ALA A 23 4.43 11.57 0.87
CA ALA A 23 3.29 10.84 0.32
C ALA A 23 3.53 9.33 0.28
N ALA A 24 4.72 8.89 -0.18
CA ALA A 24 5.10 7.48 -0.22
C ALA A 24 5.14 6.87 1.20
N ARG A 25 5.80 7.53 2.15
CA ARG A 25 5.85 7.08 3.56
C ARG A 25 4.46 6.99 4.18
N ALA A 26 3.62 8.00 3.98
CA ALA A 26 2.26 8.02 4.51
C ALA A 26 1.41 6.87 3.96
N LEU A 27 1.52 6.56 2.66
CA LEU A 27 0.82 5.43 2.05
C LEU A 27 1.21 4.09 2.69
N GLY A 28 2.49 3.88 3.01
CA GLY A 28 2.95 2.69 3.76
C GLY A 28 2.36 2.60 5.17
N GLN A 29 2.36 3.72 5.89
CA GLN A 29 1.88 3.82 7.27
C GLN A 29 0.36 3.68 7.42
N LEU A 30 -0.42 3.97 6.37
CA LEU A 30 -1.88 3.76 6.36
C LEU A 30 -2.29 2.27 6.42
N GLY A 31 -1.33 1.36 6.28
CA GLY A 31 -1.52 -0.06 6.56
C GLY A 31 -2.52 -0.74 5.61
N PRO A 32 -3.35 -1.70 6.10
CA PRO A 32 -4.21 -2.51 5.23
C PRO A 32 -5.16 -1.71 4.36
N SER A 33 -5.57 -0.52 4.82
CA SER A 33 -6.45 0.38 4.07
C SER A 33 -5.85 0.88 2.76
N ALA A 34 -4.51 0.99 2.71
CA ALA A 34 -3.76 1.39 1.52
C ALA A 34 -3.22 0.20 0.71
N ALA A 35 -3.40 -1.05 1.17
CA ALA A 35 -2.91 -2.26 0.48
C ALA A 35 -3.77 -2.66 -0.74
N THR A 36 -4.04 -1.70 -1.63
CA THR A 36 -4.86 -1.87 -2.83
C THR A 36 -3.99 -1.92 -4.09
N PRO A 37 -4.41 -2.63 -5.16
CA PRO A 37 -3.64 -2.71 -6.40
C PRO A 37 -3.25 -1.35 -7.01
N THR A 38 -4.11 -0.35 -6.87
CA THR A 38 -3.87 1.01 -7.36
C THR A 38 -2.74 1.71 -6.60
N VAL A 39 -2.67 1.55 -5.27
CA VAL A 39 -1.56 2.07 -4.46
C VAL A 39 -0.26 1.34 -4.77
N PHE A 40 -0.30 0.00 -4.96
CA PHE A 40 0.89 -0.75 -5.38
C PHE A 40 1.43 -0.24 -6.73
N GLY A 41 0.56 0.02 -7.71
CA GLY A 41 0.97 0.57 -8.99
C GLY A 41 1.56 1.98 -8.88
N ALA A 42 0.98 2.83 -8.04
CA ALA A 42 1.48 4.18 -7.83
C ALA A 42 2.85 4.20 -7.12
N LEU A 43 3.03 3.40 -6.07
CA LEU A 43 4.32 3.27 -5.39
C LEU A 43 5.38 2.60 -6.28
N ALA A 44 5.00 1.65 -7.13
CA ALA A 44 5.94 1.06 -8.10
C ALA A 44 6.49 2.12 -9.08
N ARG A 45 5.67 3.08 -9.52
CA ARG A 45 6.15 4.21 -10.32
C ARG A 45 7.04 5.15 -9.52
N ALA A 46 6.75 5.37 -8.23
CA ALA A 46 7.58 6.18 -7.35
C ALA A 46 8.96 5.55 -7.04
N MET A 47 9.13 4.24 -7.25
CA MET A 47 10.47 3.61 -7.22
C MET A 47 11.36 4.04 -8.39
N GLU A 48 10.79 4.56 -9.47
CA GLU A 48 11.54 5.06 -10.63
C GLU A 48 11.88 6.56 -10.49
N ASP A 49 11.57 7.16 -9.34
CA ASP A 49 11.89 8.56 -9.07
C ASP A 49 13.41 8.79 -9.07
N THR A 50 13.82 9.96 -9.58
CA THR A 50 15.24 10.34 -9.62
C THR A 50 15.78 10.71 -8.25
N ASP A 51 14.93 11.12 -7.31
CA ASP A 51 15.35 11.43 -5.96
C ASP A 51 15.49 10.15 -5.12
N PRO A 52 16.66 9.91 -4.50
CA PRO A 52 16.92 8.68 -3.76
C PRO A 52 16.02 8.52 -2.53
N ASN A 53 15.59 9.61 -1.88
CA ASN A 53 14.73 9.52 -0.71
C ASN A 53 13.32 9.08 -1.11
N VAL A 54 12.82 9.57 -2.25
CA VAL A 54 11.52 9.15 -2.79
C VAL A 54 11.55 7.67 -3.19
N HIS A 55 12.63 7.24 -3.86
CA HIS A 55 12.85 5.83 -4.19
C HIS A 55 12.83 4.92 -2.96
N GLU A 56 13.60 5.28 -1.92
CA GLU A 56 13.68 4.50 -0.67
C GLU A 56 12.33 4.47 0.05
N ALA A 57 11.65 5.61 0.18
CA ALA A 57 10.32 5.69 0.79
C ALA A 57 9.29 4.83 0.05
N ALA A 58 9.34 4.80 -1.29
CA ALA A 58 8.47 3.97 -2.10
C ALA A 58 8.74 2.47 -1.88
N MET A 59 10.02 2.07 -1.80
CA MET A 59 10.41 0.69 -1.48
C MET A 59 9.94 0.27 -0.09
N GLU A 60 10.18 1.09 0.93
CA GLU A 60 9.73 0.84 2.30
C GLU A 60 8.22 0.65 2.36
N ALA A 61 7.46 1.56 1.73
CA ALA A 61 6.00 1.48 1.70
C ALA A 61 5.51 0.19 1.03
N LEU A 62 6.14 -0.23 -0.07
CA LEU A 62 5.80 -1.49 -0.74
C LEU A 62 6.07 -2.71 0.13
N VAL A 63 7.20 -2.74 0.84
CA VAL A 63 7.53 -3.83 1.78
C VAL A 63 6.50 -3.89 2.91
N GLN A 64 6.17 -2.74 3.51
CA GLN A 64 5.16 -2.64 4.57
C GLN A 64 3.79 -3.15 4.10
N LEU A 65 3.30 -2.66 2.96
CA LEU A 65 2.00 -3.05 2.43
C LEU A 65 1.96 -4.53 1.98
N ARG A 66 3.08 -5.10 1.49
CA ARG A 66 3.18 -6.54 1.18
C ARG A 66 3.14 -7.40 2.44
N ALA A 67 3.87 -7.02 3.49
CA ALA A 67 3.83 -7.74 4.76
C ALA A 67 2.40 -7.84 5.32
N LEU A 68 1.58 -6.82 5.07
CA LEU A 68 0.16 -6.81 5.47
C LEU A 68 -0.73 -7.67 4.56
N ARG A 69 -0.40 -7.86 3.27
CA ARG A 69 -1.09 -8.80 2.38
C ARG A 69 -0.83 -10.27 2.72
N HIS A 70 0.30 -10.55 3.39
CA HIS A 70 0.64 -11.88 3.90
C HIS A 70 0.02 -12.18 5.27
N GLN A 71 -0.92 -11.37 5.76
CA GLN A 71 -1.94 -11.84 6.68
C GLN A 71 -3.04 -12.49 5.82
N PRO A 72 -3.00 -13.81 5.53
CA PRO A 72 -4.17 -14.48 5.02
C PRO A 72 -5.24 -14.29 6.08
N HIS A 73 -6.19 -13.41 5.82
CA HIS A 73 -7.47 -13.47 6.50
C HIS A 73 -7.93 -14.91 6.35
N GLU A 74 -7.98 -15.62 7.48
CA GLU A 74 -8.63 -16.91 7.64
C GLU A 74 -9.92 -16.93 6.82
N GLN A 75 -9.90 -17.59 5.66
CA GLN A 75 -11.11 -18.20 5.16
C GLN A 75 -11.30 -19.50 5.94
N VAL A 76 -11.67 -19.36 7.21
CA VAL A 76 -12.49 -20.36 7.90
C VAL A 76 -13.89 -20.21 7.30
N VAL A 77 -14.04 -20.61 6.04
CA VAL A 77 -15.34 -21.00 5.53
C VAL A 77 -15.54 -22.41 6.06
N LEU A 78 -16.28 -22.45 7.17
CA LEU A 78 -16.95 -23.62 7.71
C LEU A 78 -17.66 -24.39 6.59
N ALA A 79 -16.97 -25.36 5.99
CA ALA A 79 -17.62 -26.56 5.47
C ALA A 79 -17.78 -27.56 6.63
N ARG A 80 -18.46 -27.11 7.70
CA ARG A 80 -19.24 -28.00 8.55
C ARG A 80 -20.64 -28.00 7.96
N THR A 81 -21.03 -29.11 7.35
CA THR A 81 -22.38 -29.62 7.58
C THR A 81 -22.26 -31.05 8.10
N PRO A 82 -22.89 -31.36 9.24
CA PRO A 82 -23.01 -32.74 9.71
C PRO A 82 -24.13 -33.41 8.94
N VAL A 83 -23.98 -34.69 8.58
CA VAL A 83 -25.13 -35.58 8.42
C VAL A 83 -24.73 -36.96 8.91
N THR A 84 -25.38 -37.32 10.01
CA THR A 84 -25.63 -38.65 10.54
C THR A 84 -26.54 -39.40 9.56
N ALA A 85 -26.13 -40.60 9.13
CA ALA A 85 -26.95 -41.80 8.90
C ALA A 85 -26.04 -42.93 8.42
#